data_AF-A0A7W4GB81-F1
#
_entry.id   AF-A0A7W4GB81-F1
#
_cell.length_a   1.000
_cell.length_b   1.000
_cell.length_c   1.000
_cell.angle_alpha   90.00
_cell.angle_beta   90.00
_cell.angle_gamma   90.00
#
_symmetry.space_group_name_H-M   'P 1'
#
loop_
_entity.id
_entity.type
_entity.pdbx_description
1 polymer ?
#
loop_
_entity_poly.entity_id
_entity_poly.type
_entity_poly.pdbx_seq_one_letter_code
_entity_poly.pdbx_strand_id
1 'polypeptide(L)'
;MRFKLIVAFVDDDCTDKVLDAARIAGATGATVINHARGEGLEKKKTFMGLTLDVQRDVILWLVEEHMSRNILETISNVGEFDTNSGKGIAIQIDVEDAVGVAHQVQKLSKDIEDQI
;
A
#
# COMPACT_ATOMS: atom_id res chain seq x y z
N MET A 1 -19.93 7.37 2.18
CA MET A 1 -18.69 7.08 1.43
C MET A 1 -18.25 5.68 1.82
N ARG A 2 -17.92 4.82 0.86
CA ARG A 2 -17.40 3.47 1.15
C ARG A 2 -15.89 3.53 1.08
N PHE A 3 -15.23 2.87 2.04
CA PHE A 3 -13.78 2.85 2.14
C PHE A 3 -13.24 1.47 1.80
N LYS A 4 -12.00 1.44 1.35
CA LYS A 4 -11.19 0.24 1.20
C LYS A 4 -9.89 0.43 1.96
N LEU A 5 -9.38 -0.65 2.52
CA LEU A 5 -8.04 -0.70 3.06
C LEU A 5 -7.14 -1.35 2.02
N ILE A 6 -6.16 -0.61 1.53
CA ILE A 6 -5.08 -1.16 0.71
C ILE A 6 -3.93 -1.51 1.66
N VAL A 7 -3.41 -2.72 1.54
CA VAL A 7 -2.23 -3.19 2.28
C VAL A 7 -1.19 -3.63 1.26
N ALA A 8 -0.02 -3.00 1.25
CA ALA A 8 1.10 -3.41 0.43
C ALA A 8 2.25 -3.94 1.31
N PHE A 9 2.79 -5.07 0.92
CA PHE A 9 3.98 -5.68 1.51
C PHE A 9 5.10 -5.45 0.49
N VAL A 10 6.06 -4.61 0.83
CA VAL A 10 7.07 -4.13 -0.13
C VAL A 10 8.47 -4.40 0.39
N ASP A 11 9.41 -4.59 -0.53
CA ASP A 11 10.83 -4.45 -0.19
C ASP A 11 11.11 -3.04 0.32
N ASP A 12 11.98 -2.94 1.33
CA ASP A 12 12.33 -1.67 2.00
C ASP A 12 12.94 -0.64 1.05
N ASP A 13 13.63 -1.09 0.00
CA ASP A 13 14.20 -0.24 -1.06
C ASP A 13 13.15 0.46 -1.95
N CYS A 14 11.90 0.00 -1.90
CA CYS A 14 10.79 0.50 -2.72
C CYS A 14 9.74 1.29 -1.93
N THR A 15 9.81 1.31 -0.58
CA THR A 15 8.80 1.91 0.30
C THR A 15 8.48 3.36 -0.06
N ASP A 16 9.49 4.23 -0.16
CA ASP A 16 9.28 5.66 -0.42
C ASP A 16 8.66 5.92 -1.80
N LYS A 17 9.09 5.17 -2.83
CA LYS A 17 8.54 5.30 -4.18
C LYS A 17 7.07 4.91 -4.23
N VAL A 18 6.71 3.84 -3.54
CA VAL A 18 5.33 3.35 -3.45
C VAL A 18 4.46 4.34 -2.67
N LEU A 19 4.97 4.93 -1.57
CA LEU A 19 4.28 5.97 -0.81
C LEU A 19 3.99 7.21 -1.65
N ASP A 20 4.99 7.70 -2.39
CA ASP A 20 4.83 8.89 -3.24
C ASP A 20 3.85 8.62 -4.39
N ALA A 21 3.95 7.45 -5.02
CA ALA A 21 3.05 7.05 -6.09
C ALA A 21 1.58 6.96 -5.61
N ALA A 22 1.36 6.37 -4.43
CA ALA A 22 0.04 6.32 -3.81
C ALA A 22 -0.49 7.73 -3.50
N ARG A 23 0.36 8.62 -3.00
CA ARG A 23 -0.01 10.01 -2.71
C ARG A 23 -0.44 10.77 -3.96
N ILE A 24 0.31 10.63 -5.06
CA ILE A 24 -0.05 11.23 -6.36
C ILE A 24 -1.38 10.68 -6.88
N ALA A 25 -1.66 9.40 -6.64
CA ALA A 25 -2.92 8.75 -7.02
C ALA A 25 -4.11 9.07 -6.10
N GLY A 26 -3.92 9.89 -5.04
CA GLY A 26 -4.99 10.35 -4.15
C GLY A 26 -4.97 9.77 -2.73
N ALA A 27 -4.01 8.90 -2.38
CA ALA A 27 -3.88 8.36 -1.03
C ALA A 27 -3.23 9.40 -0.09
N THR A 28 -4.04 10.23 0.55
CA THR A 28 -3.56 11.39 1.35
C THR A 28 -2.82 11.01 2.63
N GLY A 29 -3.06 9.82 3.19
CA GLY A 29 -2.43 9.32 4.41
C GLY A 29 -2.09 7.85 4.32
N ALA A 30 -1.00 7.46 4.98
CA ALA A 30 -0.51 6.09 5.04
C ALA A 30 0.05 5.79 6.44
N THR A 31 -0.09 4.55 6.88
CA THR A 31 0.62 4.02 8.04
C THR A 31 1.66 3.03 7.53
N VAL A 32 2.90 3.14 8.00
CA VAL A 32 3.98 2.23 7.63
C VAL A 32 4.43 1.45 8.86
N ILE A 33 4.43 0.13 8.76
CA ILE A 33 5.02 -0.78 9.73
C ILE A 33 6.34 -1.26 9.16
N ASN A 34 7.43 -0.73 9.70
CA ASN A 34 8.78 -1.09 9.28
C ASN A 34 9.22 -2.41 9.92
N HIS A 35 10.25 -3.03 9.35
CA HIS A 35 10.89 -4.25 9.88
C HIS A 35 9.93 -5.45 10.02
N ALA A 36 8.95 -5.57 9.12
CA ALA A 36 8.20 -6.79 8.99
C ALA A 36 9.09 -7.90 8.38
N ARG A 37 8.72 -9.15 8.63
CA ARG A 37 9.39 -10.32 8.05
C ARG A 37 8.48 -10.99 7.05
N GLY A 38 8.96 -11.13 5.82
CA GLY A 38 8.29 -11.84 4.76
C GLY A 38 9.09 -13.08 4.36
N GLU A 39 8.39 -14.18 4.12
CA GLU A 39 8.94 -15.34 3.43
C GLU A 39 8.26 -15.46 2.07
N GLY A 40 9.06 -15.46 0.99
CA GLY A 40 8.55 -15.70 -0.36
C GLY A 40 8.38 -17.19 -0.67
N LEU A 41 8.03 -17.49 -1.93
CA LEU A 41 7.91 -18.87 -2.42
C LEU A 41 9.20 -19.69 -2.26
N GLU A 42 10.36 -19.05 -2.42
CA GLU A 42 11.66 -19.68 -2.17
C GLU A 42 12.24 -19.27 -0.82
N LYS A 43 12.32 -20.23 0.10
CA LYS A 43 13.11 -20.08 1.33
C LYS A 43 14.59 -20.14 1.00
N LYS A 44 15.24 -18.98 0.84
CA LYS A 44 16.70 -18.91 0.69
C LYS A 44 17.37 -19.33 2.00
N LYS A 45 17.88 -20.56 2.03
CA LYS A 45 18.80 -21.02 3.08
C LYS A 45 20.19 -20.46 2.81
N THR A 46 20.81 -19.87 3.83
CA THR A 46 22.19 -19.38 3.74
C THR A 46 23.16 -20.39 4.34
N PHE A 47 24.45 -20.03 4.38
CA PHE A 47 25.52 -20.87 4.89
C PHE A 47 25.26 -21.26 6.37
N MET A 48 25.64 -22.49 6.75
CA MET A 48 25.46 -23.04 8.11
C MET A 48 24.01 -23.25 8.59
N GLY A 49 23.03 -23.33 7.69
CA GLY A 49 21.65 -23.65 8.06
C GLY A 49 20.86 -22.48 8.66
N LEU A 50 21.39 -21.26 8.55
CA LEU A 50 20.69 -20.02 8.90
C LEU A 50 19.72 -19.63 7.79
N THR A 51 18.48 -19.30 8.17
CA THR A 51 17.47 -18.78 7.23
C THR A 51 17.69 -17.28 7.04
N LEU A 52 17.65 -16.80 5.79
CA LEU A 52 17.63 -15.36 5.53
C LEU A 52 16.20 -14.85 5.67
N ASP A 53 15.91 -14.17 6.78
CA ASP A 53 14.66 -13.41 6.90
C ASP A 53 14.75 -12.20 5.95
N VAL A 54 13.83 -12.09 4.99
CA VAL A 54 13.77 -10.91 4.13
C VAL A 54 12.99 -9.82 4.85
N GLN A 55 13.66 -8.69 5.09
CA GLN A 55 13.02 -7.52 5.67
C GLN A 55 12.02 -6.93 4.67
N ARG A 56 10.86 -6.53 5.17
CA ARG A 56 9.78 -5.91 4.41
C ARG A 56 9.20 -4.75 5.20
N ASP A 57 8.59 -3.82 4.48
CA ASP A 57 7.70 -2.84 5.07
C ASP A 57 6.25 -3.18 4.70
N VAL A 58 5.33 -2.92 5.63
CA VAL A 58 3.90 -3.04 5.39
C VAL A 58 3.30 -1.65 5.39
N ILE A 59 2.72 -1.26 4.27
CA ILE A 59 2.09 0.04 4.10
C ILE A 59 0.58 -0.13 4.05
N LEU A 60 -0.13 0.67 4.82
CA LEU A 60 -1.58 0.65 4.94
C LEU A 60 -2.16 1.99 4.52
N TRP A 61 -3.11 1.97 3.58
CA TRP A 61 -3.87 3.15 3.18
C TRP A 61 -5.37 2.89 3.34
N LEU A 62 -6.04 3.76 4.09
CA LEU A 62 -7.49 3.83 4.09
C LEU A 62 -7.93 4.86 3.05
N VAL A 63 -8.60 4.41 2.00
CA VAL A 63 -8.92 5.23 0.83
C VAL A 63 -10.38 5.08 0.43
N GLU A 64 -10.91 6.07 -0.27
CA GLU A 64 -12.24 5.97 -0.86
C GLU A 64 -12.28 4.89 -1.95
N GLU A 65 -13.36 4.12 -1.98
CA GLU A 65 -13.51 2.98 -2.89
C GLU A 65 -13.37 3.39 -4.37
N HIS A 66 -13.81 4.58 -4.75
CA HIS A 66 -13.72 5.03 -6.14
C HIS A 66 -12.27 5.27 -6.61
N MET A 67 -11.35 5.58 -5.68
CA MET A 67 -9.92 5.77 -5.98
C MET A 67 -9.12 4.47 -5.81
N SER A 68 -9.64 3.49 -5.06
CA SER A 68 -8.85 2.36 -4.58
C SER A 68 -8.25 1.55 -5.74
N ARG A 69 -8.98 1.37 -6.84
CA ARG A 69 -8.48 0.65 -8.02
C ARG A 69 -7.30 1.37 -8.68
N ASN A 70 -7.41 2.68 -8.89
CA ASN A 70 -6.36 3.49 -9.50
C ASN A 70 -5.09 3.49 -8.63
N ILE A 71 -5.25 3.61 -7.31
CA ILE A 71 -4.13 3.55 -6.37
C ILE A 71 -3.45 2.18 -6.43
N LEU A 72 -4.22 1.09 -6.41
CA LEU A 72 -3.70 -0.28 -6.48
C LEU A 72 -2.87 -0.52 -7.75
N GLU A 73 -3.36 -0.07 -8.91
CA GLU A 73 -2.65 -0.19 -10.20
C GLU A 73 -1.39 0.67 -10.23
N THR A 74 -1.47 1.90 -9.71
CA THR A 74 -0.34 2.83 -9.65
C THR A 74 0.81 2.27 -8.80
N ILE A 75 0.50 1.75 -7.61
CA ILE A 75 1.53 1.15 -6.74
C ILE A 75 2.05 -0.18 -7.30
N SER A 76 1.21 -0.97 -7.99
CA SER A 76 1.69 -2.19 -8.66
C SER A 76 2.71 -1.87 -9.75
N ASN A 77 2.44 -0.85 -10.56
CA ASN A 77 3.34 -0.41 -11.63
C ASN A 77 4.67 0.13 -11.09
N VAL A 78 4.63 1.01 -10.09
CA VAL A 78 5.84 1.63 -9.52
C VAL A 78 6.63 0.64 -8.66
N GLY A 79 5.93 -0.25 -7.96
CA GLY A 79 6.52 -1.30 -7.13
C GLY A 79 6.92 -2.55 -7.91
N GLU A 80 6.59 -2.64 -9.20
CA GLU A 80 6.89 -3.77 -10.08
C GLU A 80 6.36 -5.12 -9.54
N PHE A 81 5.22 -5.09 -8.83
CA PHE A 81 4.72 -6.26 -8.11
C PHE A 81 4.32 -7.42 -9.03
N ASP A 82 3.79 -7.12 -10.20
CA ASP A 82 3.38 -8.13 -11.19
C ASP A 82 4.49 -8.48 -12.19
N THR A 83 5.53 -7.64 -12.32
CA THR A 83 6.60 -7.79 -13.32
C THR A 83 7.85 -8.46 -12.76
N ASN A 84 8.21 -8.20 -11.50
CA ASN A 84 9.41 -8.73 -10.87
C ASN A 84 9.08 -9.62 -9.66
N SER A 85 9.53 -10.87 -9.72
CA SER A 85 9.29 -11.84 -8.64
C SER A 85 9.94 -11.37 -7.33
N GLY A 86 9.16 -11.40 -6.26
CA GLY A 86 9.65 -11.12 -4.91
C GLY A 86 9.65 -9.64 -4.52
N LYS A 87 9.22 -8.71 -5.37
CA LYS A 87 9.19 -7.27 -5.04
C LYS A 87 8.10 -6.86 -4.05
N GLY A 88 7.02 -7.64 -3.97
CA GLY A 88 5.96 -7.40 -3.02
C GLY A 88 4.62 -7.95 -3.46
N ILE A 89 3.60 -7.73 -2.65
CA ILE A 89 2.19 -7.95 -3.00
C ILE A 89 1.36 -6.81 -2.44
N ALA A 90 0.28 -6.45 -3.12
CA ALA A 90 -0.72 -5.53 -2.60
C ALA A 90 -2.10 -6.20 -2.60
N ILE A 91 -2.84 -6.01 -1.52
CA ILE A 91 -4.21 -6.52 -1.37
C ILE A 91 -5.15 -5.38 -1.00
N GLN A 92 -6.42 -5.56 -1.34
CA GLN A 92 -7.49 -4.65 -0.97
C GLN A 92 -8.48 -5.40 -0.08
N ILE A 93 -8.90 -4.76 1.02
CA ILE A 93 -9.84 -5.30 1.99
C ILE A 93 -11.03 -4.33 2.11
N ASP A 94 -12.23 -4.88 2.17
CA ASP A 94 -13.45 -4.10 2.40
C ASP A 94 -13.51 -3.57 3.83
N VAL A 95 -13.79 -2.28 3.97
CA VAL A 95 -13.94 -1.61 5.27
C VAL A 95 -15.41 -1.29 5.47
N GLU A 96 -16.00 -1.89 6.50
CA GLU A 96 -17.40 -1.67 6.87
C GLU A 96 -17.62 -0.28 7.45
N ASP A 97 -16.75 0.16 8.36
CA ASP A 97 -16.79 1.48 8.97
C ASP A 97 -15.39 1.99 9.35
N ALA A 98 -15.24 3.31 9.37
CA ALA A 98 -14.00 3.98 9.76
C ALA A 98 -14.28 5.28 10.51
N VAL A 99 -13.61 5.46 11.65
CA VAL A 99 -13.67 6.68 12.47
C VAL A 99 -12.42 7.53 12.27
N GLY A 100 -12.52 8.84 12.53
CA GLY A 100 -11.38 9.77 12.37
C GLY A 100 -11.14 10.28 10.93
N VAL A 101 -11.96 9.84 9.96
CA VAL A 101 -11.87 10.27 8.55
C VAL A 101 -12.67 11.54 8.24
N ALA A 102 -13.51 12.02 9.16
CA ALA A 102 -14.44 13.13 8.93
C ALA A 102 -13.77 14.43 8.44
N HIS A 103 -12.55 14.73 8.93
CA HIS A 103 -11.80 15.93 8.53
C HIS A 103 -11.16 15.78 7.14
N GLN A 104 -10.83 14.55 6.73
CA GLN A 104 -10.31 14.26 5.38
C GLN A 104 -11.46 14.29 4.36
N VAL A 105 -12.60 13.69 4.71
CA VAL A 105 -13.82 13.70 3.90
C VAL A 105 -14.27 15.12 3.55
N GLN A 106 -14.27 16.06 4.52
CA GLN A 106 -14.65 17.46 4.24
C GLN A 106 -13.70 18.18 3.26
N LYS A 107 -12.41 17.83 3.23
CA LYS A 107 -11.47 18.39 2.25
C LYS A 107 -11.71 17.79 0.87
N LEU A 108 -11.81 16.46 0.78
CA LEU A 108 -12.05 15.78 -0.50
C LEU A 108 -13.40 16.13 -1.13
N SER A 109 -14.48 16.31 -0.35
CA SER A 109 -15.79 16.72 -0.90
C SER A 109 -15.78 18.12 -1.51
N LYS A 110 -14.96 19.05 -1.00
CA LYS A 110 -14.82 20.39 -1.58
C LYS A 110 -14.10 20.36 -2.93
N ASP A 111 -13.05 19.56 -3.04
CA ASP A 111 -12.27 19.46 -4.28
C ASP A 111 -13.09 18.87 -5.46
N ILE A 112 -14.14 18.08 -5.17
CA ILE A 112 -15.08 17.53 -6.16
C ILE A 112 -16.13 18.58 -6.58
N GLU A 113 -16.62 19.40 -5.65
CA GLU A 113 -17.58 20.48 -5.98
C GLU A 113 -16.94 21.57 -6.86
N ASP A 114 -15.64 21.83 -6.71
CA ASP A 114 -14.91 22.83 -7.50
C ASP A 114 -14.54 22.35 -8.92
N GLN A 115 -14.77 21.08 -9.26
CA GLN A 115 -14.51 20.49 -10.59
C GLN A 115 -15.77 20.27 -11.44
N ILE A 116 -16.94 20.71 -10.96
CA ILE A 116 -18.24 20.67 -11.67
C ILE A 116 -18.66 22.09 -12.06
#